data_AF-A0AA96MUV0-F1
#
_entry.id   AF-A0AA96MUV0-F1
#
_cell.length_a   1.000
_cell.length_b   1.000
_cell.length_c   1.000
_cell.angle_alpha   90.00
_cell.angle_beta   90.00
_cell.angle_gamma   90.00
#
_symmetry.space_group_name_H-M   'P 1'
#
loop_
_entity.id
_entity.type
_entity.pdbx_description
1 polymer ?
#
loop_
_entity_poly.entity_id
_entity_poly.type
_entity_poly.pdbx_seq_one_letter_code
_entity_poly.pdbx_strand_id
1 'polypeptide(L)'
;MAEQKRFVLYEYLVFFWKKKVFFLIIPLIFTLLGFGGSYLVPKEGKYVGSATVFTGSIKLKGLTNPININKEFGEHVHGVLDSYVSSESYIKIKIYDDNKERLEQDLQKMTSGVERALVDNYDRRYKATEDAIALNVNKNEALEGVLESSSTKLESNNLTIDETSNITSLLEYTEFEMATTTASIAKMTADLEFFEPPSIVSQDVKTVDTYKLEFSLAGLILGVFATFLILMLWNYINEARRYYKHD
;
A
#
# COMPACT_ATOMS: atom_id res chain seq x y z
N MET A 1 32.97 -28.55 -63.61
CA MET A 1 33.15 -27.23 -62.98
C MET A 1 32.71 -27.37 -61.54
N ALA A 2 33.65 -27.30 -60.59
CA ALA A 2 33.36 -27.57 -59.19
C ALA A 2 32.49 -26.45 -58.61
N GLU A 3 31.30 -26.78 -58.11
CA GLU A 3 30.52 -25.90 -57.26
C GLU A 3 31.37 -25.54 -56.04
N GLN A 4 31.84 -24.31 -55.97
CA GLN A 4 32.50 -23.80 -54.76
C GLN A 4 31.46 -23.83 -53.64
N LYS A 5 31.70 -24.67 -52.62
CA LYS A 5 30.87 -24.70 -51.41
C LYS A 5 30.83 -23.30 -50.82
N ARG A 6 29.68 -22.64 -50.97
CA ARG A 6 29.48 -21.26 -50.54
C ARG A 6 29.21 -21.25 -49.05
N PHE A 7 30.19 -20.82 -48.27
CA PHE A 7 30.06 -20.75 -46.81
C PHE A 7 29.29 -19.49 -46.42
N VAL A 8 27.97 -19.56 -46.50
CA VAL A 8 27.06 -18.42 -46.27
C VAL A 8 27.36 -17.72 -44.93
N LEU A 9 27.54 -18.47 -43.84
CA LEU A 9 27.86 -17.90 -42.53
C LEU A 9 29.18 -17.11 -42.52
N TYR A 10 30.21 -17.61 -43.22
CA TYR A 10 31.50 -16.94 -43.33
C TYR A 10 31.38 -15.64 -44.14
N GLU A 11 30.57 -15.64 -45.22
CA GLU A 11 30.27 -14.43 -46.00
C GLU A 11 29.60 -13.35 -45.15
N TYR A 12 28.60 -13.71 -44.33
CA TYR A 12 27.97 -12.79 -43.37
C TYR A 12 28.95 -12.26 -42.31
N LEU A 13 29.79 -13.13 -41.72
CA LEU A 13 30.79 -12.71 -40.73
C LEU A 13 31.81 -11.73 -41.32
N VAL A 14 32.32 -11.99 -42.53
CA VAL A 14 33.23 -11.08 -43.23
C VAL A 14 32.53 -9.77 -43.58
N PHE A 15 31.27 -9.81 -44.00
CA PHE A 15 30.48 -8.61 -44.27
C PHE A 15 30.30 -7.76 -43.00
N PHE A 16 29.94 -8.38 -41.88
CA PHE A 16 29.82 -7.71 -40.57
C PHE A 16 31.16 -7.11 -40.13
N TRP A 17 32.27 -7.83 -40.32
CA TRP A 17 33.60 -7.34 -39.96
C TRP A 17 34.00 -6.11 -40.77
N LYS A 18 33.70 -6.09 -42.07
CA LYS A 18 33.90 -4.91 -42.94
C LYS A 18 33.02 -3.72 -42.53
N LYS A 19 31.89 -3.98 -41.87
CA LYS A 19 30.92 -2.98 -41.42
C LYS A 19 30.87 -2.81 -39.89
N LYS A 20 31.95 -3.17 -39.19
CA LYS A 20 32.04 -3.11 -37.72
C LYS A 20 31.62 -1.77 -37.09
N VAL A 21 31.81 -0.65 -37.80
CA VAL A 21 31.38 0.69 -37.35
C VAL A 21 29.86 0.77 -37.13
N PHE A 22 29.06 0.02 -37.91
CA PHE A 22 27.61 0.00 -37.77
C PHE A 22 27.14 -0.65 -36.46
N PHE A 23 27.95 -1.55 -35.87
CA PHE A 23 27.69 -2.09 -34.53
C PHE A 23 27.87 -1.06 -33.41
N LEU A 24 28.48 0.09 -33.69
CA LEU A 24 28.52 1.22 -32.76
C LEU A 24 27.45 2.25 -33.08
N ILE A 25 27.28 2.61 -34.36
CA ILE A 25 26.37 3.67 -34.77
C ILE A 25 24.90 3.29 -34.55
N ILE A 26 24.48 2.09 -34.97
CA ILE A 26 23.06 1.71 -34.91
C ILE A 26 22.57 1.61 -33.45
N PRO A 27 23.28 0.92 -32.53
CA PRO A 27 22.85 0.90 -31.14
C PRO A 27 22.82 2.28 -30.51
N LEU A 28 23.78 3.15 -30.82
CA LEU A 28 23.81 4.53 -30.33
C LEU A 28 22.59 5.35 -30.79
N ILE A 29 22.20 5.24 -32.06
CA ILE A 29 21.01 5.90 -32.59
C ILE A 29 19.76 5.41 -31.85
N PHE A 30 19.62 4.09 -31.65
CA PHE A 30 18.47 3.53 -30.95
C PHE A 30 18.45 3.88 -29.45
N THR A 31 19.61 4.04 -28.80
CA THR A 31 19.70 4.58 -27.44
C THR A 31 19.20 6.02 -27.39
N LEU A 32 19.59 6.87 -28.35
CA LEU A 32 19.10 8.25 -28.44
C LEU A 32 17.60 8.30 -28.74
N LEU A 33 17.09 7.40 -29.60
CA LEU A 33 15.65 7.26 -29.86
C LEU A 33 14.90 6.79 -28.62
N GLY A 34 15.45 5.85 -27.84
CA GLY A 34 14.88 5.42 -26.57
C GLY A 34 14.81 6.57 -25.56
N PHE A 35 15.90 7.33 -25.43
CA PHE A 35 15.94 8.54 -24.61
C PHE A 35 14.90 9.58 -25.06
N GLY A 36 14.80 9.85 -26.36
CA GLY A 36 13.79 10.74 -26.95
C GLY A 36 12.36 10.24 -26.71
N GLY A 37 12.13 8.95 -26.90
CA GLY A 37 10.85 8.28 -26.67
C GLY A 37 10.38 8.37 -25.22
N SER A 38 11.30 8.43 -24.25
CA SER A 38 10.95 8.62 -22.84
C SER A 38 10.22 9.94 -22.55
N TYR A 39 10.34 10.95 -23.42
CA TYR A 39 9.58 12.21 -23.31
C TYR A 39 8.16 12.11 -23.88
N LEU A 40 7.87 11.08 -24.68
CA LEU A 40 6.55 10.84 -25.26
C LEU A 40 5.65 10.02 -24.33
N VAL A 41 6.21 9.38 -23.30
CA VAL A 41 5.43 8.67 -22.29
C VAL A 41 4.71 9.71 -21.43
N PRO A 42 3.36 9.67 -21.36
CA PRO A 42 2.60 10.62 -20.57
C PRO A 42 3.03 10.51 -19.11
N LYS A 43 3.37 11.64 -18.50
CA LYS A 43 3.61 11.75 -17.06
C LYS A 43 2.33 12.26 -16.42
N GLU A 44 1.92 11.65 -15.32
CA GLU A 44 0.75 12.10 -14.54
C GLU A 44 1.02 13.42 -13.80
N GLY A 45 2.28 13.88 -13.77
CA GLY A 45 2.71 15.20 -13.28
C GLY A 45 4.24 15.36 -13.28
N LYS A 46 4.75 16.57 -13.01
CA LYS A 46 6.19 16.82 -12.78
C LYS A 46 6.66 16.38 -11.40
N TYR A 47 5.79 16.49 -10.41
CA TYR A 47 6.07 16.17 -9.01
C TYR A 47 5.11 15.10 -8.50
N VAL A 48 5.57 14.32 -7.54
CA VAL A 48 4.77 13.35 -6.80
C VAL A 48 4.90 13.64 -5.31
N GLY A 49 3.76 13.90 -4.68
CA GLY A 49 3.61 13.97 -3.24
C GLY A 49 3.28 12.59 -2.73
N SER A 50 4.03 12.09 -1.75
CA SER A 50 3.80 10.78 -1.14
C SER A 50 3.67 10.94 0.36
N ALA A 51 2.62 10.35 0.92
CA ALA A 51 2.44 10.26 2.36
C ALA A 51 2.11 8.84 2.78
N THR A 52 2.59 8.46 3.96
CA THR A 52 2.26 7.18 4.61
C THR A 52 1.59 7.51 5.93
N VAL A 53 0.34 7.05 6.08
CA VAL A 53 -0.45 7.23 7.30
C VAL A 53 -0.59 5.86 7.96
N PHE A 54 -0.22 5.79 9.23
CA PHE A 54 -0.43 4.64 10.09
C PHE A 54 -1.82 4.73 10.72
N THR A 55 -2.65 3.71 10.54
CA THR A 55 -4.03 3.68 11.02
C THR A 55 -4.16 3.21 12.47
N GLY A 56 -3.07 2.73 13.07
CA GLY A 56 -3.10 2.14 14.41
C GLY A 56 -4.11 0.99 14.51
N SER A 57 -4.83 0.94 15.62
CA SER A 57 -5.88 -0.06 15.90
C SER A 57 -7.24 0.23 15.21
N ILE A 58 -7.29 1.22 14.31
CA ILE A 58 -8.50 1.56 13.55
C ILE A 58 -8.58 0.71 12.27
N LYS A 59 -9.57 -0.19 12.23
CA LYS A 59 -9.84 -1.08 11.08
C LYS A 59 -11.12 -0.71 10.32
N LEU A 60 -11.68 0.47 10.57
CA LEU A 60 -12.94 0.91 9.99
C LEU A 60 -12.76 1.12 8.47
N LYS A 61 -13.47 0.33 7.65
CA LYS A 61 -13.36 0.40 6.18
C LYS A 61 -13.64 1.78 5.59
N GLY A 62 -14.44 2.62 6.26
CA GLY A 62 -14.65 4.02 5.87
C GLY A 62 -13.34 4.83 5.86
N LEU A 63 -12.44 4.55 6.80
CA LEU A 63 -11.20 5.30 7.03
C LEU A 63 -9.94 4.58 6.55
N THR A 64 -10.05 3.29 6.21
CA THR A 64 -8.90 2.47 5.78
C THR A 64 -8.97 2.02 4.33
N ASN A 65 -10.14 2.08 3.68
CA ASN A 65 -10.27 1.70 2.27
C ASN A 65 -9.85 2.87 1.37
N PRO A 66 -8.88 2.68 0.45
CA PRO A 66 -8.45 3.68 -0.51
C PRO A 66 -9.57 4.38 -1.29
N ILE A 67 -10.59 3.62 -1.69
CA ILE A 67 -11.73 4.15 -2.46
C ILE A 67 -12.50 5.18 -1.63
N ASN A 68 -12.72 4.89 -0.35
CA ASN A 68 -13.42 5.79 0.56
C ASN A 68 -12.56 7.01 0.88
N ILE A 69 -11.26 6.80 1.09
CA ILE A 69 -10.30 7.88 1.36
C ILE A 69 -10.27 8.86 0.18
N ASN A 70 -10.17 8.36 -1.05
CA ASN A 70 -10.17 9.20 -2.24
C ASN A 70 -11.50 9.93 -2.41
N LYS A 71 -12.62 9.29 -2.09
CA LYS A 71 -13.94 9.90 -2.19
C LYS A 71 -14.16 11.00 -1.15
N GLU A 72 -13.74 10.78 0.09
CA GLU A 72 -14.03 11.67 1.22
C GLU A 72 -13.00 12.80 1.36
N PHE A 73 -11.72 12.51 1.09
CA PHE A 73 -10.63 13.48 1.27
C PHE A 73 -10.02 13.96 -0.05
N GLY A 74 -10.35 13.34 -1.18
CA GLY A 74 -9.78 13.65 -2.50
C GLY A 74 -10.56 14.68 -3.34
N GLU A 75 -11.77 15.09 -2.93
CA GLU A 75 -12.66 15.96 -3.73
C GLU A 75 -12.03 17.31 -4.13
N HIS A 76 -11.07 17.79 -3.35
CA HIS A 76 -10.42 19.09 -3.56
C HIS A 76 -8.92 18.97 -3.88
N VAL A 77 -8.44 17.77 -4.18
CA VAL A 77 -7.04 17.53 -4.55
C VAL A 77 -6.86 17.84 -6.04
N HIS A 78 -5.86 18.65 -6.35
CA HIS A 78 -5.48 18.92 -7.72
C HIS A 78 -4.51 17.84 -8.20
N GLY A 79 -4.74 17.35 -9.43
CA GLY A 79 -3.89 16.35 -10.05
C GLY A 79 -4.44 14.93 -9.97
N VAL A 80 -3.58 13.94 -10.23
CA VAL A 80 -3.95 12.52 -10.21
C VAL A 80 -3.71 11.96 -8.81
N LEU A 81 -4.77 11.49 -8.16
CA LEU A 81 -4.71 10.89 -6.84
C LEU A 81 -4.71 9.36 -6.95
N ASP A 82 -3.72 8.74 -6.31
CA ASP A 82 -3.61 7.31 -6.13
C ASP A 82 -3.44 7.00 -4.64
N SER A 83 -4.28 6.13 -4.09
CA SER A 83 -4.10 5.66 -2.72
C SER A 83 -4.20 4.15 -2.68
N TYR A 84 -3.42 3.55 -1.80
CA TYR A 84 -3.37 2.11 -1.64
C TYR A 84 -2.95 1.71 -0.23
N VAL A 85 -3.35 0.52 0.18
CA VAL A 85 -2.95 -0.07 1.46
C VAL A 85 -1.64 -0.81 1.24
N SER A 86 -0.55 -0.36 1.85
CA SER A 86 0.76 -1.02 1.70
C SER A 86 0.93 -2.23 2.62
N SER A 87 0.20 -2.23 3.74
CA SER A 87 0.13 -3.30 4.74
C SER A 87 -1.09 -3.07 5.63
N GLU A 88 -1.52 -4.04 6.43
CA GLU A 88 -2.80 -4.00 7.16
C GLU A 88 -3.10 -2.69 7.91
N SER A 89 -2.07 -2.00 8.43
CA SER A 89 -2.22 -0.75 9.20
C SER A 89 -1.63 0.49 8.53
N TYR A 90 -1.30 0.44 7.23
CA TYR A 90 -0.64 1.56 6.55
C TYR A 90 -1.31 1.90 5.23
N ILE A 91 -1.70 3.17 5.11
CA ILE A 91 -2.25 3.76 3.89
C ILE A 91 -1.15 4.61 3.26
N LYS A 92 -0.92 4.40 1.97
CA LYS A 92 -0.07 5.28 1.16
C LYS A 92 -0.95 6.14 0.27
N ILE A 93 -0.69 7.43 0.28
CA ILE A 93 -1.34 8.45 -0.53
C ILE A 93 -0.28 9.00 -1.48
N LYS A 94 -0.60 9.03 -2.77
CA LYS A 94 0.23 9.62 -3.82
C LYS A 94 -0.60 10.61 -4.63
N ILE A 95 -0.07 11.81 -4.79
CA ILE A 95 -0.69 12.86 -5.61
C ILE A 95 0.33 13.30 -6.65
N TYR A 96 -0.05 13.33 -7.92
CA TYR A 96 0.78 13.80 -9.01
C TYR A 96 0.28 15.17 -9.51
N ASP A 97 1.15 16.17 -9.51
CA ASP A 97 0.85 17.52 -10.00
C ASP A 97 2.10 18.16 -10.64
N ASP A 98 1.88 19.12 -11.52
CA ASP A 98 2.90 19.97 -12.12
C ASP A 98 3.33 21.14 -11.23
N ASN A 99 2.52 21.52 -10.22
CA ASN A 99 2.83 22.59 -9.28
C ASN A 99 3.23 22.02 -7.90
N LYS A 100 4.48 22.23 -7.51
CA LYS A 100 5.04 21.73 -6.24
C LYS A 100 4.35 22.33 -5.01
N GLU A 101 4.12 23.64 -4.98
CA GLU A 101 3.56 24.33 -3.82
C GLU A 101 2.10 23.93 -3.58
N ARG A 102 1.32 23.82 -4.66
CA ARG A 102 -0.07 23.32 -4.59
C ARG A 102 -0.11 21.85 -4.16
N LEU A 103 0.79 21.04 -4.69
CA LEU A 103 0.92 19.63 -4.31
C LEU A 103 1.25 19.45 -2.83
N GLU A 104 2.15 20.27 -2.28
CA GLU A 104 2.44 20.26 -0.84
C GLU A 104 1.20 20.62 0.00
N GLN A 105 0.42 21.62 -0.44
CA GLN A 105 -0.82 22.01 0.23
C GLN A 105 -1.90 20.92 0.15
N ASP A 106 -2.11 20.32 -1.02
CA ASP A 106 -3.10 19.28 -1.23
C ASP A 106 -2.73 18.01 -0.46
N LEU A 107 -1.45 17.61 -0.48
CA LEU A 107 -0.94 16.49 0.29
C LEU A 107 -1.11 16.74 1.79
N GLN A 108 -0.76 17.94 2.30
CA GLN A 108 -0.93 18.29 3.71
C GLN A 108 -2.40 18.27 4.11
N LYS A 109 -3.28 18.88 3.30
CA LYS A 109 -4.72 18.96 3.58
C LYS A 109 -5.34 17.56 3.63
N MET A 110 -5.02 16.72 2.65
CA MET A 110 -5.55 15.35 2.57
C MET A 110 -5.04 14.49 3.73
N THR A 111 -3.73 14.49 3.98
CA THR A 111 -3.12 13.69 5.07
C THR A 111 -3.62 14.12 6.45
N SER A 112 -3.69 15.43 6.71
CA SER A 112 -4.23 15.96 7.98
C SER A 112 -5.72 15.64 8.14
N GLY A 113 -6.49 15.63 7.05
CA GLY A 113 -7.90 15.25 7.06
C GLY A 113 -8.09 13.78 7.44
N VAL A 114 -7.31 12.89 6.82
CA VAL A 114 -7.31 11.46 7.12
C VAL A 114 -6.84 11.20 8.56
N GLU A 115 -5.73 11.81 8.97
CA GLU A 115 -5.20 11.67 10.33
C GLU A 115 -6.23 12.12 11.37
N ARG A 116 -6.85 13.30 11.19
CA ARG A 116 -7.88 13.79 12.10
C ARG A 116 -9.05 12.83 12.22
N ALA A 117 -9.56 12.30 11.10
CA ALA A 117 -10.67 11.36 11.13
C ALA A 117 -10.31 10.04 11.84
N LEU A 118 -9.05 9.58 11.68
CA LEU A 118 -8.54 8.41 12.40
C LEU A 118 -8.39 8.68 13.90
N VAL A 119 -7.81 9.82 14.29
CA VAL A 119 -7.65 10.24 15.69
C VAL A 119 -9.02 10.41 16.36
N ASP A 120 -9.96 11.09 15.71
CA ASP A 120 -11.33 11.26 16.23
C ASP A 120 -12.02 9.90 16.45
N ASN A 121 -11.80 8.92 15.56
CA ASN A 121 -12.34 7.58 15.74
C ASN A 121 -11.64 6.83 16.88
N TYR A 122 -10.31 6.98 16.98
CA TYR A 122 -9.50 6.42 18.05
C TYR A 122 -9.99 6.91 19.42
N ASP A 123 -10.05 8.23 19.62
CA ASP A 123 -10.45 8.83 20.89
C ASP A 123 -11.85 8.41 21.31
N ARG A 124 -12.80 8.36 20.36
CA ARG A 124 -14.17 7.89 20.62
C ARG A 124 -14.20 6.43 21.08
N ARG A 125 -13.42 5.56 20.43
CA ARG A 125 -13.38 4.13 20.78
C ARG A 125 -12.65 3.90 22.10
N TYR A 126 -11.54 4.59 22.32
CA TYR A 126 -10.78 4.53 23.57
C TYR A 126 -11.67 4.93 24.74
N LYS A 127 -12.28 6.11 24.66
CA LYS A 127 -13.17 6.64 25.70
C LYS A 127 -14.39 5.74 25.94
N ALA A 128 -15.04 5.26 24.88
CA ALA A 128 -16.19 4.35 25.04
C ALA A 128 -15.80 3.05 25.76
N THR A 129 -14.60 2.52 25.52
CA THR A 129 -14.09 1.36 26.23
C THR A 129 -13.75 1.70 27.69
N GLU A 130 -13.12 2.85 27.96
CA GLU A 130 -12.87 3.30 29.35
C GLU A 130 -14.18 3.47 30.14
N ASP A 131 -15.19 4.12 29.56
CA ASP A 131 -16.49 4.31 30.18
C ASP A 131 -17.18 2.95 30.46
N ALA A 132 -17.03 1.98 29.55
CA ALA A 132 -17.55 0.63 29.74
C ALA A 132 -16.81 -0.15 30.84
N ILE A 133 -15.49 0.03 30.97
CA ILE A 133 -14.70 -0.53 32.07
C ILE A 133 -15.20 0.05 33.40
N ALA A 134 -15.33 1.37 33.51
CA ALA A 134 -15.80 2.03 34.72
C ALA A 134 -17.21 1.56 35.14
N LEU A 135 -18.11 1.39 34.16
CA LEU A 135 -19.44 0.85 34.43
C LEU A 135 -19.39 -0.60 34.95
N ASN A 136 -18.53 -1.44 34.38
CA ASN A 136 -18.36 -2.82 34.83
C ASN A 136 -17.72 -2.90 36.22
N VAL A 137 -16.79 -2.00 36.56
CA VAL A 137 -16.23 -1.88 37.90
C VAL A 137 -17.33 -1.56 38.91
N ASN A 138 -18.14 -0.53 38.64
CA ASN A 138 -19.28 -0.17 39.50
C ASN A 138 -20.29 -1.32 39.63
N LYS A 139 -20.53 -2.08 38.55
CA LYS A 139 -21.39 -3.28 38.58
C LYS A 139 -20.80 -4.34 39.51
N ASN A 140 -19.50 -4.60 39.44
CA ASN A 140 -18.82 -5.55 40.33
C ASN A 140 -18.95 -5.14 41.80
N GLU A 141 -18.71 -3.87 42.13
CA GLU A 141 -18.87 -3.34 43.51
C GLU A 141 -20.31 -3.53 44.03
N ALA A 142 -21.31 -3.30 43.18
CA ALA A 142 -22.70 -3.53 43.55
C ALA A 142 -23.02 -5.02 43.79
N LEU A 143 -22.46 -5.91 42.96
CA LEU A 143 -22.62 -7.36 43.12
C LEU A 143 -21.93 -7.86 44.41
N GLU A 144 -20.80 -7.28 44.79
CA GLU A 144 -20.11 -7.60 46.05
C GLU A 144 -21.01 -7.31 47.26
N GLY A 145 -21.71 -6.17 47.28
CA GLY A 145 -22.70 -5.86 48.33
C GLY A 145 -23.91 -6.82 48.35
N VAL A 146 -24.34 -7.31 47.19
CA VAL A 146 -25.39 -8.36 47.12
C VAL A 146 -24.89 -9.67 47.69
N LEU A 147 -23.64 -10.04 47.40
CA LEU A 147 -23.01 -11.27 47.88
C LEU A 147 -22.85 -11.24 49.40
N GLU A 148 -22.31 -10.14 49.95
CA GLU A 148 -22.15 -9.94 51.39
C GLU A 148 -23.49 -9.99 52.14
N SER A 149 -24.51 -9.27 51.64
CA SER A 149 -25.83 -9.24 52.28
C SER A 149 -26.57 -10.58 52.20
N SER A 150 -26.42 -11.31 51.09
CA SER A 150 -27.02 -12.64 50.89
C SER A 150 -26.33 -13.70 51.73
N SER A 151 -25.00 -13.66 51.83
CA SER A 151 -24.20 -14.54 52.69
C SER A 151 -24.54 -14.32 54.16
N THR A 152 -24.59 -13.06 54.62
CA THR A 152 -24.99 -12.71 56.00
C THR A 152 -26.40 -13.24 56.34
N LYS A 153 -27.35 -13.16 55.40
CA LYS A 153 -28.70 -13.71 55.59
C LYS A 153 -28.70 -15.23 55.74
N LEU A 154 -27.95 -15.95 54.92
CA LEU A 154 -27.83 -17.41 55.03
C LEU A 154 -27.23 -17.83 56.37
N GLU A 155 -26.24 -17.09 56.88
CA GLU A 155 -25.60 -17.36 58.17
C GLU A 155 -26.53 -17.10 59.38
N SER A 156 -27.58 -16.28 59.21
CA SER A 156 -28.51 -15.93 60.29
C SER A 156 -29.39 -17.08 60.79
N ASN A 157 -29.43 -18.22 60.06
CA ASN A 157 -30.16 -19.45 60.41
C ASN A 157 -31.66 -19.30 60.74
N ASN A 158 -32.28 -18.17 60.37
CA ASN A 158 -33.69 -17.86 60.62
C ASN A 158 -34.56 -17.91 59.35
N LEU A 159 -34.13 -18.67 58.35
CA LEU A 159 -34.76 -18.75 57.03
C LEU A 159 -35.58 -20.02 56.90
N THR A 160 -36.69 -19.93 56.16
CA THR A 160 -37.42 -21.10 55.67
C THR A 160 -36.60 -21.84 54.59
N ILE A 161 -37.01 -23.07 54.26
CA ILE A 161 -36.37 -23.87 53.19
C ILE A 161 -36.44 -23.13 51.85
N ASP A 162 -37.59 -22.54 51.53
CA ASP A 162 -37.79 -21.80 50.28
C ASP A 162 -36.94 -20.53 50.22
N GLU A 163 -36.84 -19.78 51.32
CA GLU A 163 -35.96 -18.60 51.40
C GLU A 163 -34.49 -18.97 51.26
N THR A 164 -34.06 -20.07 51.88
CA THR A 164 -32.70 -20.61 51.75
C THR A 164 -32.39 -20.94 50.29
N SER A 165 -33.27 -21.68 49.61
CA SER A 165 -33.11 -22.02 48.21
C SER A 165 -33.00 -20.78 47.32
N ASN A 166 -33.87 -19.79 47.53
CA ASN A 166 -33.87 -18.55 46.73
C ASN A 166 -32.58 -17.73 46.91
N ILE A 167 -32.08 -17.62 48.14
CA ILE A 167 -30.84 -16.87 48.42
C ILE A 167 -29.62 -17.61 47.85
N THR A 168 -29.58 -18.94 47.95
CA THR A 168 -28.51 -19.73 47.30
C THR A 168 -28.50 -19.54 45.79
N SER A 169 -29.65 -19.58 45.12
CA SER A 169 -29.71 -19.31 43.67
C SER A 169 -29.31 -17.88 43.31
N LEU A 170 -29.64 -16.89 44.16
CA LEU A 170 -29.18 -15.52 43.98
C LEU A 170 -27.66 -15.40 44.12
N LEU A 171 -27.05 -16.09 45.09
CA LEU A 171 -25.60 -16.15 45.25
C LEU A 171 -24.92 -16.76 44.03
N GLU A 172 -25.36 -17.93 43.58
CA GLU A 172 -24.82 -18.60 42.39
C GLU A 172 -24.88 -17.68 41.15
N TYR A 173 -26.00 -16.99 40.96
CA TYR A 173 -26.16 -16.02 39.88
C TYR A 173 -25.21 -14.82 40.04
N THR A 174 -25.09 -14.28 41.25
CA THR A 174 -24.24 -13.12 41.56
C THR A 174 -22.77 -13.44 41.33
N GLU A 175 -22.29 -14.60 41.78
CA GLU A 175 -20.92 -15.08 41.56
C GLU A 175 -20.62 -15.26 40.06
N PHE A 176 -21.56 -15.85 39.33
CA PHE A 176 -21.44 -16.01 37.87
C PHE A 176 -21.37 -14.65 37.15
N GLU A 177 -22.25 -13.71 37.47
CA GLU A 177 -22.25 -12.36 36.91
C GLU A 177 -20.97 -11.58 37.27
N MET A 178 -20.43 -11.76 38.47
CA MET A 178 -19.19 -11.14 38.90
C MET A 178 -17.98 -11.71 38.15
N ALA A 179 -17.92 -13.03 37.95
CA ALA A 179 -16.87 -13.68 37.18
C ALA A 179 -16.87 -13.23 35.71
N THR A 180 -18.04 -13.16 35.08
CA THR A 180 -18.19 -12.70 33.68
C THR A 180 -17.85 -11.22 33.53
N THR A 181 -18.28 -10.37 34.47
CA THR A 181 -17.97 -8.94 34.49
C THR A 181 -16.47 -8.70 34.69
N THR A 182 -15.82 -9.45 35.59
CA THR A 182 -14.37 -9.38 35.81
C THR A 182 -13.57 -9.80 34.58
N ALA A 183 -13.98 -10.89 33.91
CA ALA A 183 -13.35 -11.31 32.66
C ALA A 183 -13.52 -10.26 31.55
N SER A 184 -14.67 -9.60 31.48
CA SER A 184 -14.95 -8.49 30.56
C SER A 184 -14.01 -7.31 30.81
N ILE A 185 -13.85 -6.87 32.08
CA ILE A 185 -12.92 -5.79 32.47
C ILE A 185 -11.49 -6.14 32.05
N ALA A 186 -11.02 -7.34 32.38
CA ALA A 186 -9.67 -7.78 32.05
C ALA A 186 -9.41 -7.75 30.53
N LYS A 187 -10.38 -8.25 29.74
CA LYS A 187 -10.29 -8.22 28.29
C LYS A 187 -10.26 -6.79 27.75
N MET A 188 -11.17 -5.92 28.19
CA MET A 188 -11.22 -4.53 27.73
C MET A 188 -9.94 -3.76 28.10
N THR A 189 -9.39 -4.03 29.28
CA THR A 189 -8.12 -3.43 29.73
C THR A 189 -6.96 -3.86 28.85
N ALA A 190 -6.86 -5.16 28.54
CA ALA A 190 -5.86 -5.68 27.62
C ALA A 190 -6.05 -5.09 26.20
N ASP A 191 -7.29 -4.99 25.72
CA ASP A 191 -7.59 -4.40 24.43
C ASP A 191 -7.14 -2.92 24.36
N LEU A 192 -7.26 -2.15 25.46
CA LEU A 192 -6.76 -0.77 25.55
C LEU A 192 -5.23 -0.69 25.60
N GLU A 193 -4.56 -1.63 26.28
CA GLU A 193 -3.09 -1.66 26.37
C GLU A 193 -2.43 -1.80 24.99
N PHE A 194 -3.04 -2.58 24.10
CA PHE A 194 -2.58 -2.75 22.72
C PHE A 194 -3.33 -1.84 21.71
N PHE A 195 -4.04 -0.81 22.18
CA PHE A 195 -4.77 0.10 21.31
C PHE A 195 -3.86 1.24 20.82
N GLU A 196 -3.19 1.01 19.69
CA GLU A 196 -2.22 1.94 19.13
C GLU A 196 -2.87 3.15 18.43
N PRO A 197 -2.38 4.38 18.69
CA PRO A 197 -2.90 5.58 18.06
C PRO A 197 -2.44 5.71 16.59
N PRO A 198 -3.28 6.29 15.72
CA PRO A 198 -2.90 6.60 14.35
C PRO A 198 -1.91 7.77 14.30
N SER A 199 -1.10 7.83 13.23
CA SER A 199 -0.15 8.93 13.01
C SER A 199 0.32 9.04 11.55
N ILE A 200 0.79 10.22 11.16
CA ILE A 200 1.53 10.40 9.89
C ILE A 200 2.97 9.91 10.08
N VAL A 201 3.36 8.89 9.30
CA VAL A 201 4.70 8.27 9.37
C VAL A 201 5.70 9.03 8.52
N SER A 202 5.26 9.45 7.33
CA SER A 202 6.12 10.14 6.38
C SER A 202 5.29 10.99 5.44
N GLN A 203 5.82 12.14 5.03
CA GLN A 203 5.26 12.99 3.99
C GLN A 203 6.42 13.64 3.22
N ASP A 204 6.43 13.47 1.91
CA ASP A 204 7.51 13.97 1.05
C ASP A 204 6.97 14.39 -0.32
N VAL A 205 7.60 15.39 -0.94
CA VAL A 205 7.30 15.83 -2.31
C VAL A 205 8.58 15.81 -3.13
N LYS A 206 8.61 14.92 -4.12
CA LYS A 206 9.76 14.72 -5.00
C LYS A 206 9.40 14.88 -6.48
N THR A 207 10.40 15.04 -7.33
CA THR A 207 10.20 14.97 -8.78
C THR A 207 9.83 13.55 -9.19
N VAL A 208 8.91 13.41 -10.15
CA VAL A 208 8.56 12.10 -10.69
C VAL A 208 9.78 11.46 -11.34
N ASP A 209 10.09 10.23 -10.89
CA ASP A 209 11.18 9.43 -11.45
C ASP A 209 10.95 9.30 -12.96
N THR A 210 11.94 9.73 -13.74
CA THR A 210 11.81 9.66 -15.19
C THR A 210 12.52 8.39 -15.67
N TYR A 211 11.81 7.54 -16.41
CA TYR A 211 12.34 6.29 -16.95
C TYR A 211 13.39 6.46 -18.08
N LYS A 212 14.14 7.58 -18.08
CA LYS A 212 15.07 7.91 -19.17
C LYS A 212 16.13 6.83 -19.32
N LEU A 213 16.63 6.28 -18.21
CA LEU A 213 17.70 5.30 -18.21
C LEU A 213 17.19 3.95 -18.73
N GLU A 214 16.02 3.53 -18.25
CA GLU A 214 15.35 2.28 -18.64
C GLU A 214 15.02 2.30 -20.13
N PHE A 215 14.45 3.39 -20.64
CA PHE A 215 14.17 3.54 -22.08
C PHE A 215 15.43 3.64 -22.93
N SER A 216 16.49 4.30 -22.44
CA SER A 216 17.79 4.35 -23.13
C SER A 216 18.43 2.96 -23.22
N LEU A 217 18.34 2.18 -22.15
CA LEU A 217 18.85 0.82 -22.09
C LEU A 217 18.05 -0.13 -22.97
N ALA A 218 16.72 -0.04 -22.94
CA ALA A 218 15.85 -0.78 -23.85
C ALA A 218 16.15 -0.43 -25.32
N GLY A 219 16.37 0.86 -25.61
CA GLY A 219 16.83 1.34 -26.91
C GLY A 219 18.17 0.73 -27.32
N LEU A 220 19.16 0.69 -26.42
CA LEU A 220 20.46 0.05 -26.68
C LEU A 220 20.28 -1.43 -27.08
N ILE A 221 19.52 -2.20 -26.29
CA ILE A 221 19.27 -3.63 -26.53
C ILE A 221 18.59 -3.82 -27.88
N LEU A 222 17.51 -3.08 -28.15
CA LEU A 222 16.83 -3.10 -29.44
C LEU A 222 17.76 -2.73 -30.60
N GLY A 223 18.62 -1.73 -30.39
CA GLY A 223 19.60 -1.29 -31.37
C GLY A 223 20.63 -2.35 -31.72
N VAL A 224 21.08 -3.14 -30.74
CA VAL A 224 21.96 -4.30 -31.01
C VAL A 224 21.25 -5.31 -31.89
N PHE A 225 20.01 -5.70 -31.56
CA PHE A 225 19.23 -6.62 -32.40
C PHE A 225 18.97 -6.05 -33.80
N ALA A 226 18.59 -4.77 -33.89
CA ALA A 226 18.36 -4.08 -35.15
C ALA A 226 19.63 -4.03 -36.01
N THR A 227 20.81 -3.88 -35.41
CA THR A 227 22.09 -3.92 -36.13
C THR A 227 22.25 -5.23 -36.89
N PHE A 228 22.03 -6.37 -36.23
CA PHE A 228 22.12 -7.67 -36.87
C PHE A 228 21.12 -7.80 -38.01
N LEU A 229 19.85 -7.42 -37.79
CA LEU A 229 18.80 -7.48 -38.81
C LEU A 229 19.12 -6.59 -40.02
N ILE A 230 19.51 -5.34 -39.78
CA ILE A 230 19.83 -4.37 -40.84
C ILE A 230 21.04 -4.84 -41.65
N LEU A 231 22.09 -5.32 -41.00
CA LEU A 231 23.28 -5.80 -41.72
C LEU A 231 23.00 -7.11 -42.47
N MET A 232 22.15 -8.00 -41.93
CA MET A 232 21.71 -9.18 -42.67
C MET A 232 20.93 -8.79 -43.93
N LEU A 233 19.93 -7.92 -43.79
CA LEU A 233 19.13 -7.43 -44.91
C LEU A 233 19.97 -6.68 -45.93
N TRP A 234 20.94 -5.88 -45.49
CA TRP A 234 21.85 -5.18 -46.39
C TRP A 234 22.70 -6.18 -47.19
N ASN A 235 23.29 -7.17 -46.53
CA ASN A 235 24.06 -8.18 -47.25
C ASN A 235 23.20 -8.92 -48.29
N TYR A 236 21.99 -9.32 -47.90
CA TYR A 236 21.02 -9.95 -48.79
C TYR A 236 20.70 -9.08 -50.02
N ILE A 237 20.41 -7.79 -49.83
CA ILE A 237 20.14 -6.85 -50.94
C ILE A 237 21.37 -6.70 -51.86
N ASN A 238 22.58 -6.65 -51.30
CA ASN A 238 23.80 -6.55 -52.08
C ASN A 238 24.04 -7.81 -52.93
N GLU A 239 23.78 -8.99 -52.36
CA GLU A 239 23.89 -10.26 -53.07
C GLU A 239 22.84 -10.37 -54.18
N ALA A 240 21.58 -10.05 -53.88
CA ALA A 240 20.52 -10.01 -54.89
C ALA A 240 20.88 -9.05 -56.04
N ARG A 241 21.38 -7.85 -55.74
CA ARG A 241 21.81 -6.88 -56.76
C ARG A 241 23.00 -7.38 -57.59
N ARG A 242 23.91 -8.16 -57.02
CA ARG A 242 25.02 -8.77 -57.77
C ARG A 242 24.54 -9.88 -58.69
N TYR A 243 23.58 -10.68 -58.24
CA TYR A 243 22.98 -11.75 -59.05
C TYR A 243 22.25 -11.19 -60.27
N TYR A 244 21.44 -10.14 -60.10
CA TYR A 244 20.70 -9.48 -61.20
C TYR A 244 21.52 -8.53 -62.08
N LYS A 245 22.79 -8.24 -61.75
CA LYS A 245 23.70 -7.45 -62.61
C LYS A 245 24.51 -8.32 -63.57
N HIS A 246 24.36 -9.63 -63.49
CA HIS A 246 25.04 -10.61 -64.35
C HIS A 246 24.10 -11.29 -65.35
N ASP A 247 22.84 -10.85 -65.44
CA ASP A 247 21.96 -10.97 -66.61
C ASP A 247 21.94 -9.63 -67.38
#